data_AF-A0A377CHY5-F1
#
_entry.id   AF-A0A377CHY5-F1
#
_cell.length_a   1.000
_cell.length_b   1.000
_cell.length_c   1.000
_cell.angle_alpha   90.00
_cell.angle_beta   90.00
_cell.angle_gamma   90.00
#
_symmetry.space_group_name_H-M   'P 1'
#
loop_
_entity.id
_entity.type
_entity.pdbx_description
1 polymer ?
#
loop_
_entity_poly.entity_id
_entity_poly.type
_entity_poly.pdbx_seq_one_letter_code
_entity_poly.pdbx_strand_id
1 'polypeptide(L)'
;MLKRFFITGTDTSVGKTVVSRALLQALASQGKTVAGYKPVAKGSKETPEGLRNKDALVLQSVSTIELPYEAVNPIALSEEESSVAHSCPINYTLISNGLANLTEKSRSCRGRRDWRLAQSDE
;
A
#
# COMPACT_ATOMS: atom_id res chain seq x y z
N MET A 1 -19.47 0.35 -7.45
CA MET A 1 -19.13 -0.36 -6.20
C MET A 1 -17.61 -0.40 -6.01
N LEU A 2 -17.10 -0.14 -4.81
CA LEU A 2 -15.68 -0.30 -4.49
C LEU A 2 -15.40 -1.76 -4.15
N LYS A 3 -14.44 -2.38 -4.84
CA LYS A 3 -13.99 -3.74 -4.55
C LYS A 3 -12.73 -3.67 -3.69
N ARG A 4 -12.72 -4.41 -2.58
CA ARG A 4 -11.56 -4.59 -1.70
C ARG A 4 -11.10 -6.03 -1.81
N PHE A 5 -9.81 -6.22 -2.01
CA PHE A 5 -9.21 -7.54 -2.09
C PHE A 5 -8.29 -7.72 -0.88
N PHE A 6 -8.46 -8.83 -0.17
CA PHE A 6 -7.57 -9.22 0.92
C PHE A 6 -6.71 -10.39 0.43
N ILE A 7 -5.39 -10.18 0.40
CA ILE A 7 -4.44 -11.17 -0.09
C ILE A 7 -3.74 -11.78 1.13
N THR A 8 -4.01 -13.06 1.36
CA THR A 8 -3.37 -13.87 2.40
C THR A 8 -2.45 -14.92 1.76
N GLY A 9 -1.59 -15.54 2.56
CA GLY A 9 -0.67 -16.58 2.12
C GLY A 9 0.05 -17.18 3.31
N THR A 10 0.23 -18.50 3.29
CA THR A 10 0.64 -19.34 4.41
C THR A 10 2.00 -18.95 4.99
N ASP A 11 3.00 -18.72 4.15
CA ASP A 11 4.36 -18.43 4.61
C ASP A 11 4.80 -17.00 4.31
N THR A 12 5.86 -16.56 4.97
CA THR A 12 6.63 -15.39 4.54
C THR A 12 7.27 -15.68 3.17
N SER A 13 7.37 -14.66 2.31
CA SER A 13 8.03 -14.76 1.00
C SER A 13 7.38 -15.66 -0.07
N VAL A 14 6.16 -16.16 0.12
CA VAL A 14 5.40 -16.92 -0.91
C VAL A 14 4.97 -16.09 -2.14
N GLY A 15 5.47 -14.87 -2.29
CA GLY A 15 5.14 -14.01 -3.44
C GLY A 15 3.88 -13.15 -3.29
N LYS A 16 3.32 -12.99 -2.09
CA LYS A 16 2.14 -12.12 -1.84
C LYS A 16 2.29 -10.73 -2.43
N THR A 17 3.47 -10.10 -2.29
CA THR A 17 3.75 -8.76 -2.81
C THR A 17 3.78 -8.75 -4.34
N VAL A 18 4.34 -9.80 -4.95
CA VAL A 18 4.39 -9.96 -6.41
C VAL A 18 2.96 -10.08 -6.97
N VAL A 19 2.13 -10.93 -6.36
CA VAL A 19 0.73 -11.11 -6.74
C VAL A 19 -0.07 -9.82 -6.53
N SER A 20 0.10 -9.16 -5.36
CA SER A 20 -0.55 -7.88 -5.06
C SER A 20 -0.19 -6.81 -6.10
N ARG A 21 1.09 -6.70 -6.43
CA ARG A 21 1.59 -5.79 -7.46
C ARG A 21 0.97 -6.09 -8.82
N ALA A 22 1.01 -7.35 -9.26
CA ALA A 22 0.47 -7.76 -10.55
C ALA A 22 -1.04 -7.46 -10.63
N LEU A 23 -1.79 -7.73 -9.57
CA LEU A 23 -3.22 -7.43 -9.50
C LEU A 23 -3.49 -5.92 -9.60
N LEU A 24 -2.75 -5.09 -8.85
CA LEU A 24 -2.90 -3.64 -8.91
C LEU A 24 -2.57 -3.11 -10.30
N GLN A 25 -1.48 -3.56 -10.91
CA GLN A 25 -1.09 -3.16 -12.27
C GLN A 25 -2.13 -3.59 -13.32
N ALA A 26 -2.66 -4.81 -13.22
CA ALA A 26 -3.70 -5.30 -14.14
C ALA A 26 -5.03 -4.52 -14.01
N LEU A 27 -5.40 -4.12 -12.80
CA LEU A 27 -6.57 -3.26 -12.59
C LEU A 27 -6.30 -1.82 -13.07
N ALA A 28 -5.10 -1.31 -12.85
CA ALA A 28 -4.68 0.00 -13.33
C ALA A 28 -4.69 0.09 -14.87
N SER A 29 -4.22 -0.96 -15.57
CA SER A 29 -4.25 -1.01 -17.04
C SER A 29 -5.67 -1.05 -17.63
N GLN A 30 -6.66 -1.47 -16.84
CA GLN A 30 -8.08 -1.37 -17.16
C GLN A 30 -8.70 -0.01 -16.78
N GLY A 31 -7.86 1.00 -16.54
CA GLY A 31 -8.27 2.36 -16.17
C GLY A 31 -8.86 2.47 -14.76
N LYS A 32 -8.74 1.46 -13.90
CA LYS A 32 -9.28 1.53 -12.53
C LYS A 32 -8.39 2.39 -11.63
N THR A 33 -9.01 3.03 -10.65
CA THR A 33 -8.31 3.67 -9.53
C THR A 33 -8.01 2.61 -8.48
N VAL A 34 -6.73 2.33 -8.26
CA VAL A 34 -6.23 1.36 -7.28
C VAL A 34 -5.25 1.98 -6.31
N ALA A 35 -5.23 1.44 -5.09
CA ALA A 35 -4.33 1.79 -4.01
C ALA A 35 -3.92 0.50 -3.28
N GLY A 36 -2.62 0.34 -3.05
CA GLY A 36 -2.10 -0.74 -2.22
C GLY A 36 -2.11 -0.38 -0.74
N TYR A 37 -2.30 -1.37 0.13
CA TYR A 37 -2.32 -1.17 1.58
C TYR A 37 -1.62 -2.32 2.30
N LYS A 38 -0.58 -1.99 3.05
CA LYS A 38 0.20 -2.89 3.91
C LYS A 38 0.17 -2.32 5.33
N PRO A 39 -0.91 -2.51 6.09
CA PRO A 39 -1.13 -1.79 7.35
C PRO A 39 -0.02 -1.99 8.39
N VAL A 40 0.52 -3.20 8.45
CA VAL A 40 1.59 -3.61 9.36
C VAL A 40 2.68 -4.29 8.55
N ALA A 41 3.92 -3.85 8.73
CA ALA A 41 5.07 -4.41 8.04
C ALA A 41 6.26 -4.58 8.98
N LYS A 42 6.92 -5.74 8.90
CA LYS A 42 8.13 -6.11 9.67
C LYS A 42 9.37 -6.02 8.78
N GLY A 43 10.55 -5.89 9.38
CA GLY A 43 11.82 -5.80 8.64
C GLY A 43 11.94 -4.52 7.81
N SER A 44 11.39 -3.42 8.34
CA SER A 44 11.51 -2.10 7.73
C SER A 44 12.92 -1.54 7.99
N LYS A 45 13.49 -0.86 7.00
CA LYS A 45 14.82 -0.26 7.09
C LYS A 45 14.70 1.21 7.42
N GLU A 46 15.62 1.71 8.24
CA GLU A 46 15.73 3.15 8.50
C GLU A 46 16.22 3.88 7.25
N THR A 47 15.57 5.00 6.94
CA THR A 47 15.90 5.90 5.83
C THR A 47 15.80 7.34 6.36
N PRO A 48 16.32 8.35 5.63
CA PRO A 48 16.18 9.75 6.05
C PRO A 48 14.72 10.19 6.24
N GLU A 49 13.77 9.54 5.56
CA GLU A 49 12.34 9.82 5.68
C GLU A 49 11.63 8.96 6.76
N GLY A 50 12.39 8.14 7.51
CA GLY A 50 11.90 7.24 8.55
C GLY A 50 11.93 5.77 8.14
N LEU A 51 11.23 4.89 8.88
CA LEU A 51 11.19 3.46 8.55
C LEU A 51 10.48 3.20 7.23
N ARG A 52 11.08 2.39 6.35
CA ARG A 52 10.54 2.00 5.05
C ARG A 52 10.59 0.51 4.82
N ASN A 53 9.43 -0.05 4.49
CA ASN A 53 9.27 -1.44 4.13
C ASN A 53 9.26 -1.60 2.60
N LYS A 54 10.05 -2.56 2.10
CA LYS A 54 10.17 -2.83 0.67
C LYS A 54 8.84 -3.22 0.02
N ASP A 55 8.01 -4.03 0.68
CA ASP A 55 6.70 -4.41 0.14
C ASP A 55 5.77 -3.19 0.05
N ALA A 56 5.74 -2.37 1.11
CA ALA A 56 4.91 -1.17 1.15
C ALA A 56 5.30 -0.18 0.04
N LEU A 57 6.59 0.05 -0.17
CA LEU A 57 7.09 0.89 -1.26
C LEU A 57 6.69 0.36 -2.64
N VAL A 58 6.77 -0.96 -2.85
CA VAL A 58 6.29 -1.57 -4.10
C VAL A 58 4.81 -1.29 -4.31
N LEU A 59 3.98 -1.51 -3.29
CA LEU A 59 2.54 -1.24 -3.36
C LEU A 59 2.22 0.24 -3.59
N GLN A 60 2.98 1.15 -2.98
CA GLN A 60 2.87 2.59 -3.19
C GLN A 60 3.19 2.95 -4.64
N SER A 61 4.30 2.43 -5.19
CA SER A 61 4.75 2.75 -6.56
C SER A 61 3.78 2.31 -7.67
N VAL A 62 2.98 1.27 -7.42
CA VAL A 62 1.99 0.77 -8.40
C VAL A 62 0.56 1.21 -8.09
N SER A 63 0.38 2.05 -7.06
CA SER A 63 -0.89 2.72 -6.81
C SER A 63 -1.11 3.80 -7.86
N THR A 64 -2.34 3.95 -8.31
CA THR A 64 -2.67 4.94 -9.36
C THR A 64 -3.04 6.32 -8.81
N ILE A 65 -2.95 6.46 -7.49
CA ILE A 65 -3.15 7.72 -6.78
C ILE A 65 -1.88 7.98 -5.96
N GLU A 66 -1.49 9.25 -5.90
CA GLU A 66 -0.38 9.66 -5.07
C GLU A 66 -0.77 9.54 -3.60
N LEU A 67 0.05 8.83 -2.83
CA LEU A 67 -0.20 8.52 -1.44
C LEU A 67 1.08 8.77 -0.64
N PRO A 68 1.00 9.43 0.53
CA PRO A 68 2.10 9.45 1.47
C PRO A 68 2.36 8.03 1.99
N TYR A 69 3.58 7.74 2.42
CA TYR A 69 4.00 6.39 2.82
C TYR A 69 3.13 5.84 3.96
N GLU A 70 2.79 6.70 4.92
CA GLU A 70 2.00 6.39 6.12
C GLU A 70 0.57 6.00 5.77
N ALA A 71 0.05 6.43 4.62
CA ALA A 71 -1.25 5.96 4.13
C ALA A 71 -1.20 4.51 3.65
N VAL A 72 -0.04 4.05 3.15
CA VAL A 72 0.15 2.68 2.65
C VAL A 72 0.60 1.74 3.78
N ASN A 73 1.55 2.19 4.61
CA ASN A 73 2.09 1.44 5.75
C ASN A 73 2.18 2.32 7.00
N PRO A 74 1.06 2.47 7.76
CA PRO A 74 1.01 3.27 8.98
C PRO A 74 1.82 2.66 10.14
N ILE A 75 2.03 1.34 10.13
CA ILE A 75 2.79 0.63 11.18
C ILE A 75 3.97 -0.07 10.51
N ALA A 76 5.10 0.63 10.45
CA ALA A 76 6.39 0.12 10.00
C ALA A 76 7.22 -0.29 11.22
N LEU A 77 7.67 -1.54 11.24
CA LEU A 77 8.43 -2.12 12.35
C LEU A 77 9.81 -2.52 11.84
N SER A 78 10.85 -2.18 12.60
CA SER A 78 12.21 -2.62 12.31
C SER A 78 12.38 -4.14 12.50
N GLU A 79 13.52 -4.68 12.06
CA GLU A 79 13.88 -6.10 12.28
C GLU A 79 14.01 -6.41 13.79
N GLU A 80 14.57 -5.47 14.54
CA GLU A 80 14.84 -5.57 15.97
C GLU A 80 13.54 -5.53 16.78
N GLU A 81 12.69 -4.53 16.54
CA GLU A 81 11.36 -4.41 17.19
C GLU A 81 10.42 -5.56 16.83
N SER A 82 10.64 -6.23 15.70
CA SER A 82 9.85 -7.39 15.32
C SER A 82 10.16 -8.64 16.15
N SER A 83 11.38 -8.72 16.69
CA SER A 83 11.93 -9.91 17.35
C SER A 83 11.79 -9.85 18.86
N VAL A 84 11.89 -8.66 19.45
CA VAL A 84 11.39 -8.42 20.81
C VAL A 84 9.87 -8.36 20.75
N ALA A 85 9.18 -9.03 21.69
CA ALA A 85 7.72 -8.93 21.77
C ALA A 85 7.31 -7.46 21.79
N HIS A 86 6.64 -7.01 20.72
CA HIS A 86 6.25 -5.61 20.53
C HIS A 86 5.62 -5.08 21.82
N SER A 87 6.29 -4.13 22.46
CA SER A 87 5.83 -3.58 23.73
C SER A 87 4.56 -2.72 23.59
N CYS A 88 4.12 -2.46 22.35
CA CYS A 88 2.89 -1.75 22.05
C CYS A 88 1.87 -2.64 21.32
N PRO A 89 0.62 -2.74 21.80
CA PRO A 89 -0.44 -3.45 21.11
C PRO A 89 -0.74 -2.81 19.75
N ILE A 90 -1.03 -3.65 18.75
CA ILE A 90 -1.41 -3.19 17.41
C ILE A 90 -2.70 -2.35 17.51
N ASN A 91 -2.64 -1.10 17.06
CA ASN A 91 -3.79 -0.21 17.04
C ASN A 91 -4.73 -0.54 15.85
N TYR A 92 -5.73 -1.37 16.09
CA TYR A 92 -6.72 -1.77 15.08
C TYR A 92 -7.57 -0.59 14.55
N THR A 93 -7.82 0.42 15.38
CA THR A 93 -8.56 1.62 14.99
C THR A 93 -7.78 2.41 13.93
N LEU A 94 -6.46 2.56 14.13
CA LEU A 94 -5.58 3.19 13.13
C LEU A 94 -5.62 2.43 11.79
N ILE A 95 -5.53 1.10 11.83
CA ILE A 95 -5.58 0.25 10.63
C ILE A 95 -6.91 0.40 9.89
N SER A 96 -8.02 0.39 10.63
CA SER A 96 -9.37 0.46 10.07
C SER A 96 -9.66 1.83 9.47
N ASN A 97 -9.27 2.90 10.17
CA ASN A 97 -9.40 4.28 9.71
C ASN A 97 -8.52 4.55 8.49
N GLY A 98 -7.28 4.03 8.48
CA GLY A 98 -6.39 4.12 7.32
C GLY A 98 -7.01 3.50 6.06
N LEU A 99 -7.60 2.30 6.19
CA LEU A 99 -8.28 1.64 5.08
C LEU A 99 -9.53 2.40 4.61
N ALA A 100 -10.31 2.96 5.54
CA ALA A 100 -11.48 3.77 5.22
C ALA A 100 -11.08 5.04 4.45
N ASN A 101 -10.05 5.75 4.92
CA ASN A 101 -9.50 6.94 4.28
C ASN A 101 -8.97 6.64 2.87
N LEU A 102 -8.23 5.54 2.68
CA LEU A 102 -7.77 5.10 1.36
C LEU A 102 -8.93 4.79 0.41
N THR A 103 -9.99 4.16 0.94
CA THR A 103 -11.19 3.83 0.19
C THR A 103 -11.87 5.11 -0.31
N GLU A 104 -11.96 6.14 0.54
CA GLU A 104 -12.53 7.44 0.21
C GLU A 104 -11.67 8.22 -0.81
N LYS A 105 -10.36 8.30 -0.60
CA LYS A 105 -9.43 8.94 -1.56
C LYS A 105 -9.54 8.30 -2.94
N SER A 106 -9.61 6.96 -2.99
CA SER A 106 -9.80 6.22 -4.24
C SER A 106 -11.18 6.45 -4.88
N ARG A 107 -12.20 6.93 -4.14
CA ARG A 107 -13.47 7.42 -4.72
C ARG A 107 -13.30 8.81 -5.31
N SER A 108 -12.75 9.75 -4.55
CA SER A 108 -12.62 11.15 -4.95
C SER A 108 -11.79 11.30 -6.23
N CYS A 109 -10.72 10.52 -6.37
CA CYS A 109 -9.87 10.53 -7.57
C CYS A 109 -10.55 9.99 -8.84
N ARG A 110 -11.70 9.30 -8.77
CA ARG A 110 -12.45 8.89 -9.97
C ARG A 110 -13.00 10.07 -10.77
N GLY A 111 -13.13 11.25 -10.16
CA GLY A 111 -13.66 12.46 -10.81
C GLY A 111 -12.62 13.32 -11.54
N ARG A 112 -11.32 12.99 -11.50
CA ARG A 112 -10.24 13.83 -12.10
C ARG A 112 -9.52 13.16 -13.29
N ARG A 113 -10.08 12.11 -13.90
CA ARG A 113 -9.46 11.45 -15.06
C ARG A 113 -10.12 11.91 -16.36
N ASP A 114 -10.00 13.20 -16.63
CA ASP A 114 -9.90 13.67 -18.01
C ASP A 114 -8.42 13.58 -18.38
N TRP A 115 -8.17 12.87 -19.47
CA TRP A 115 -6.90 12.48 -20.07
C TRP A 115 -5.65 13.33 -19.72
N ARG A 116 -4.72 12.76 -18.94
CA ARG A 116 -3.28 12.94 -19.20
C ARG A 116 -2.83 11.87 -20.20
N LEU A 117 -3.25 12.03 -21.44
CA LEU A 117 -2.48 11.60 -22.61
C LEU A 117 -1.59 12.77 -22.99
N ALA A 118 -0.35 12.75 -22.49
CA ALA A 118 0.83 13.51 -22.91
C ALA A 118 1.90 13.06 -21.90
N GLN A 119 2.93 12.30 -22.23
CA GLN A 119 3.74 12.35 -23.45
C GLN A 119 4.22 10.94 -23.80
N SER A 120 3.87 10.50 -25.00
CA SER A 120 4.87 9.93 -25.89
C SER A 120 5.58 11.16 -26.47
N ASP A 121 6.90 11.26 -26.29
CA ASP A 121 7.84 11.80 -27.28
C ASP A 121 9.28 11.64 -26.73
N GLU A 122 10.09 11.00 -27.57
CA GLU A 122 11.53 10.64 -27.51
C GLU A 122 12.00 9.50 -26.59
#